data_AF-A0A520HFM8-F1
#
_entry.id   AF-A0A520HFM8-F1
#
_cell.length_a   1.000
_cell.length_b   1.000
_cell.length_c   1.000
_cell.angle_alpha   90.00
_cell.angle_beta   90.00
_cell.angle_gamma   90.00
#
_symmetry.space_group_name_H-M   'P 1'
#
loop_
_entity.id
_entity.type
_entity.pdbx_description
1 polymer ?
#
loop_
_entity_poly.entity_id
_entity_poly.type
_entity_poly.pdbx_seq_one_letter_code
_entity_poly.pdbx_strand_id
1 'polypeptide(L)'
;GESVAAGVVFTLPGFLFLSAGMDGKSSGEGFFVYMTILILAILGGILGTLMMIPLRKSLIVKEHDTLPYPEGTACASVLKAGEKGGTFARTAFWGLGFSLVYALLQKVFHVIAEVPAWVTSKANKFLPSAQVSGEITPEYMGVGYIIGPKISGVLVAGGVLSWLVLIPLLATVVPADVIATQLVKLGYLKDIATDGGKGGWNATTHTFADFSAAIYYAFIRQIGAGAVAAGGIITLFKTVPTIIKSVKGSFSSIKNTTEESGTVLRTERDLNLKVVGFGSLALVALIAILPQVPGDSILQKLLIGILVIIFGALFVTVSSRIVGLIGSSNNPISGMTIATVMGTSLIFMAVGWTGQAYEPLVLVVGGMICIAAANAGATSQDLKSGFIVGATPRNQQI
;
A
#
# COMPACT_ATOMS: atom_id res chain seq x y z
N GLY A 1 9.44 -10.50 -3.89
CA GLY A 1 10.79 -9.91 -3.97
C GLY A 1 10.70 -8.42 -4.17
N GLU A 2 10.30 -8.00 -5.37
CA GLU A 2 10.08 -6.59 -5.72
C GLU A 2 9.15 -5.85 -4.76
N SER A 3 8.01 -6.46 -4.39
CA SER A 3 7.05 -5.91 -3.41
C SER A 3 7.67 -5.60 -2.04
N VAL A 4 8.56 -6.46 -1.54
CA VAL A 4 9.28 -6.27 -0.27
C VAL A 4 10.31 -5.15 -0.41
N ALA A 5 11.08 -5.14 -1.52
CA ALA A 5 12.06 -4.10 -1.80
C ALA A 5 11.41 -2.72 -1.93
N ALA A 6 10.27 -2.62 -2.63
CA ALA A 6 9.50 -1.39 -2.75
C ALA A 6 9.07 -0.88 -1.36
N GLY A 7 8.53 -1.76 -0.52
CA GLY A 7 8.16 -1.40 0.85
C GLY A 7 9.34 -0.85 1.66
N VAL A 8 10.50 -1.50 1.57
CA VAL A 8 11.75 -1.07 2.22
C VAL A 8 12.19 0.31 1.74
N VAL A 9 12.29 0.51 0.42
CA VAL A 9 12.78 1.75 -0.18
C VAL A 9 11.88 2.94 0.14
N PHE A 10 10.57 2.73 0.28
CA PHE A 10 9.63 3.82 0.58
C PHE A 10 9.62 4.27 2.03
N THR A 11 10.02 3.42 2.99
CA THR A 11 9.86 3.75 4.42
C THR A 11 11.15 3.76 5.22
N LEU A 12 12.06 2.84 4.98
CA LEU A 12 13.22 2.66 5.85
C LEU A 12 14.28 3.78 5.70
N PRO A 13 14.46 4.43 4.53
CA PRO A 13 15.24 5.67 4.46
C PRO A 13 14.71 6.78 5.37
N GLY A 14 13.45 6.70 5.81
CA GLY A 14 12.87 7.64 6.78
C GLY A 14 13.65 7.74 8.08
N PHE A 15 14.41 6.70 8.47
CA PHE A 15 15.28 6.75 9.66
C PHE A 15 16.35 7.85 9.58
N LEU A 16 16.75 8.28 8.38
CA LEU A 16 17.72 9.35 8.18
C LEU A 16 17.10 10.75 8.28
N PHE A 17 15.77 10.84 8.25
CA PHE A 17 15.02 12.10 8.18
C PHE A 17 14.14 12.35 9.40
N LEU A 18 14.25 11.50 10.44
CA LEU A 18 13.62 11.76 11.73
C LEU A 18 14.26 12.97 12.41
N SER A 19 13.61 13.50 13.44
CA SER A 19 14.07 14.70 14.13
C SER A 19 15.52 14.57 14.58
N ALA A 20 16.29 15.64 14.35
CA ALA A 20 17.68 15.69 14.75
C ALA A 20 17.79 15.97 16.26
N GLY A 21 18.69 15.25 16.92
CA GLY A 21 19.11 15.56 18.28
C GLY A 21 20.04 16.77 18.34
N MET A 22 20.54 17.10 19.53
CA MET A 22 21.48 18.22 19.74
C MET A 22 22.77 18.10 18.93
N ASP A 23 23.14 16.88 18.55
CA ASP A 23 24.33 16.55 17.77
C ASP A 23 24.13 16.71 16.25
N GLY A 24 22.94 17.18 15.81
CA GLY A 24 22.58 17.33 14.39
C GLY A 24 22.28 16.01 13.66
N LYS A 25 22.41 14.86 14.34
CA LYS A 25 22.11 13.53 13.82
C LYS A 25 20.65 13.14 14.03
N SER A 26 20.09 12.40 13.08
CA SER A 26 18.71 11.94 13.16
C SER A 26 18.53 10.90 14.27
N SER A 27 17.44 10.99 15.03
CA SER A 27 17.09 10.01 16.08
C SER A 27 16.98 8.57 15.57
N GLY A 28 16.76 8.40 14.26
CA GLY A 28 16.69 7.10 13.60
C GLY A 28 17.99 6.59 12.99
N GLU A 29 19.05 7.39 12.91
CA GLU A 29 20.25 7.07 12.12
C GLU A 29 20.91 5.76 12.54
N GLY A 30 20.96 5.49 13.85
CA GLY A 30 21.50 4.24 14.40
C GLY A 30 20.76 2.97 13.99
N PHE A 31 19.52 3.10 13.47
CA PHE A 31 18.70 2.00 12.99
C PHE A 31 18.75 1.85 11.46
N PHE A 32 19.32 2.80 10.73
CA PHE A 32 19.53 2.70 9.28
C PHE A 32 20.77 1.86 8.94
N VAL A 33 20.75 0.59 9.36
CA VAL A 33 21.84 -0.38 9.14
C VAL A 33 21.29 -1.58 8.39
N TYR A 34 22.10 -2.17 7.50
CA TYR A 34 21.70 -3.30 6.64
C TYR A 34 21.03 -4.44 7.41
N MET A 35 21.51 -4.78 8.61
CA MET A 35 20.92 -5.85 9.43
C MET A 35 19.52 -5.50 9.94
N THR A 36 19.30 -4.27 10.40
CA THR A 36 17.97 -3.80 10.82
C THR A 36 17.01 -3.80 9.64
N ILE A 37 17.44 -3.26 8.50
CA ILE A 37 16.66 -3.23 7.26
C ILE A 37 16.27 -4.64 6.82
N LEU A 38 17.23 -5.57 6.83
CA LEU A 38 17.00 -6.97 6.48
C LEU A 38 15.98 -7.64 7.42
N ILE A 39 16.12 -7.46 8.72
CA ILE A 39 15.21 -8.02 9.72
C ILE A 39 13.79 -7.46 9.52
N LEU A 40 13.64 -6.14 9.38
CA LEU A 40 12.33 -5.52 9.16
C LEU A 40 11.70 -5.97 7.82
N ALA A 41 12.50 -6.15 6.78
CA ALA A 41 12.06 -6.69 5.50
C ALA A 41 11.53 -8.13 5.61
N ILE A 42 12.26 -8.99 6.33
CA ILE A 42 11.86 -10.37 6.57
C ILE A 42 10.58 -10.42 7.40
N LEU A 43 10.52 -9.70 8.52
CA LEU A 43 9.36 -9.70 9.42
C LEU A 43 8.12 -9.12 8.73
N GLY A 44 8.25 -7.99 8.04
CA GLY A 44 7.15 -7.40 7.26
C GLY A 44 6.68 -8.32 6.13
N GLY A 45 7.62 -8.96 5.41
CA GLY A 45 7.30 -9.92 4.35
C GLY A 45 6.53 -11.12 4.88
N ILE A 46 7.03 -11.75 5.95
CA ILE A 46 6.38 -12.87 6.65
C ILE A 46 4.98 -12.46 7.10
N LEU A 47 4.83 -11.31 7.76
CA LEU A 47 3.52 -10.81 8.19
C LEU A 47 2.53 -10.72 7.02
N GLY A 48 2.95 -10.15 5.89
CA GLY A 48 2.12 -10.05 4.69
C GLY A 48 1.67 -11.41 4.17
N THR A 49 2.57 -12.39 4.09
CA THR A 49 2.22 -13.76 3.67
C THR A 49 1.28 -14.45 4.66
N LEU A 50 1.57 -14.40 5.96
CA LEU A 50 0.78 -15.04 7.01
C LEU A 50 -0.65 -14.53 7.03
N MET A 51 -0.83 -13.21 6.94
CA MET A 51 -2.16 -12.58 6.96
C MET A 51 -2.96 -12.84 5.67
N MET A 52 -2.30 -13.18 4.56
CA MET A 52 -2.99 -13.52 3.31
C MET A 52 -3.58 -14.94 3.31
N ILE A 53 -3.01 -15.87 4.08
CA ILE A 53 -3.48 -17.27 4.18
C ILE A 53 -4.99 -17.35 4.50
N PRO A 54 -5.52 -16.74 5.58
CA PRO A 54 -6.96 -16.82 5.88
C PRO A 54 -7.83 -16.06 4.87
N LEU A 55 -7.29 -15.02 4.22
CA LEU A 55 -8.02 -14.14 3.31
C LEU A 55 -8.21 -14.74 1.91
N ARG A 56 -7.37 -15.71 1.51
CA ARG A 56 -7.48 -16.36 0.19
C ARG A 56 -8.90 -16.88 -0.08
N LYS A 57 -9.48 -17.65 0.85
CA LYS A 57 -10.81 -18.22 0.64
C LYS A 57 -11.90 -17.15 0.52
N SER A 58 -11.81 -16.06 1.28
CA SER A 58 -12.81 -15.00 1.23
C SER A 58 -12.69 -14.11 -0.01
N LEU A 59 -11.46 -13.75 -0.40
CA LEU A 59 -11.23 -12.77 -1.47
C LEU A 59 -11.02 -13.41 -2.85
N ILE A 60 -10.36 -14.57 -2.91
CA ILE A 60 -9.98 -15.18 -4.19
C ILE A 60 -11.02 -16.20 -4.63
N VAL A 61 -11.41 -17.10 -3.72
CA VAL A 61 -12.34 -18.20 -4.04
C VAL A 61 -13.79 -17.73 -4.06
N LYS A 62 -14.28 -17.11 -2.98
CA LYS A 62 -15.68 -16.66 -2.87
C LYS A 62 -16.00 -15.42 -3.69
N GLU A 63 -15.03 -14.53 -3.85
CA GLU A 63 -15.17 -13.27 -4.58
C GLU A 63 -14.55 -13.37 -6.00
N HIS A 64 -14.45 -14.57 -6.59
CA HIS A 64 -13.80 -14.75 -7.90
C HIS A 64 -14.40 -13.87 -9.00
N ASP A 65 -15.73 -13.84 -9.08
CA ASP A 65 -16.48 -13.13 -10.11
C ASP A 65 -16.64 -11.63 -9.81
N THR A 66 -16.38 -11.24 -8.55
CA THR A 66 -16.49 -9.85 -8.11
C THR A 66 -15.16 -9.11 -8.11
N LEU A 67 -14.05 -9.82 -7.86
CA LEU A 67 -12.70 -9.27 -7.85
C LEU A 67 -11.93 -9.76 -9.09
N PRO A 68 -11.65 -8.87 -10.07
CA PRO A 68 -11.01 -9.25 -11.32
C PRO A 68 -9.54 -9.65 -11.16
N TYR A 69 -8.81 -9.09 -10.18
CA TYR A 69 -7.38 -9.30 -9.97
C TYR A 69 -6.59 -9.14 -11.28
N PRO A 70 -6.45 -7.91 -11.80
CA PRO A 70 -6.05 -7.69 -13.19
C PRO A 70 -4.69 -8.29 -13.53
N GLU A 71 -3.69 -8.09 -12.68
CA GLU A 71 -2.34 -8.64 -12.88
C GLU A 71 -2.32 -10.16 -12.72
N GLY A 72 -3.04 -10.71 -11.75
CA GLY A 72 -3.10 -12.17 -11.56
C GLY A 72 -3.83 -12.88 -12.70
N THR A 73 -4.90 -12.27 -13.22
CA THR A 73 -5.61 -12.75 -14.39
C THR A 73 -4.76 -12.63 -15.66
N ALA A 74 -4.01 -11.53 -15.82
CA ALA A 74 -3.04 -11.38 -16.91
C ALA A 74 -1.94 -12.45 -16.82
N CYS A 75 -1.34 -12.65 -15.65
CA CYS A 75 -0.32 -13.69 -15.43
C CYS A 75 -0.84 -15.09 -15.77
N ALA A 76 -2.03 -15.45 -15.27
CA ALA A 76 -2.66 -16.73 -15.61
C ALA A 76 -2.93 -16.89 -17.11
N SER A 77 -3.30 -15.80 -17.80
CA SER A 77 -3.51 -15.83 -19.26
C SER A 77 -2.21 -16.08 -20.02
N VAL A 78 -1.09 -15.51 -19.56
CA VAL A 78 0.25 -15.74 -20.14
C VAL A 78 0.70 -17.17 -19.90
N LEU A 79 0.51 -17.73 -18.70
CA LEU A 79 0.82 -19.13 -18.41
C LEU A 79 0.02 -20.09 -19.30
N LYS A 80 -1.30 -19.86 -19.44
CA LYS A 80 -2.17 -20.65 -20.33
C LYS A 80 -1.78 -20.51 -21.80
N ALA A 81 -1.37 -19.32 -22.24
CA ALA A 81 -0.88 -19.09 -23.60
C ALA A 81 0.47 -19.79 -23.86
N GLY A 82 1.35 -19.80 -22.87
CA GLY A 82 2.64 -20.48 -22.91
C GLY A 82 2.50 -22.00 -23.05
N GLU A 83 1.60 -22.63 -22.29
CA GLU A 83 1.35 -24.08 -22.38
C GLU A 83 0.70 -24.50 -23.71
N LYS A 84 -0.25 -23.70 -24.22
CA LYS A 84 -0.95 -24.02 -25.48
C LYS A 84 -0.06 -23.85 -26.72
N GLY A 85 0.91 -22.95 -26.68
CA GLY A 85 1.79 -22.63 -27.81
C GLY A 85 1.05 -22.02 -29.02
N GLY A 86 1.77 -21.81 -30.11
CA GLY A 86 1.20 -21.38 -31.40
C GLY A 86 0.78 -19.90 -31.47
N THR A 87 -0.36 -19.62 -32.10
CA THR A 87 -0.87 -18.27 -32.38
C THR A 87 -1.13 -17.44 -31.12
N PHE A 88 -1.50 -18.09 -30.00
CA PHE A 88 -1.75 -17.43 -28.73
C PHE A 88 -0.45 -16.87 -28.12
N ALA A 89 0.62 -17.66 -28.12
CA ALA A 89 1.94 -17.21 -27.66
C ALA A 89 2.49 -16.07 -28.53
N ARG A 90 2.34 -16.16 -29.87
CA ARG A 90 2.77 -15.11 -30.80
C ARG A 90 2.13 -13.75 -30.49
N THR A 91 0.85 -13.75 -30.15
CA THR A 91 0.11 -12.51 -29.82
C THR A 91 0.62 -11.88 -28.52
N ALA A 92 0.92 -12.70 -27.50
CA ALA A 92 1.50 -12.21 -26.25
C ALA A 92 2.88 -11.57 -26.45
N PHE A 93 3.75 -12.20 -27.25
CA PHE A 93 5.07 -11.63 -27.57
C PHE A 93 5.00 -10.34 -28.40
N TRP A 94 4.02 -10.22 -29.31
CA TRP A 94 3.77 -8.96 -30.02
C TRP A 94 3.35 -7.83 -29.07
N GLY A 95 2.47 -8.14 -28.10
CA GLY A 95 2.09 -7.16 -27.07
C GLY A 95 3.27 -6.69 -26.24
N LEU A 96 4.16 -7.61 -25.86
CA LEU A 96 5.40 -7.28 -25.16
C LEU A 96 6.33 -6.40 -26.02
N GLY A 97 6.54 -6.77 -27.29
CA GLY A 97 7.36 -6.00 -28.22
C GLY A 97 6.81 -4.59 -28.46
N PHE A 98 5.51 -4.45 -28.67
CA PHE A 98 4.85 -3.15 -28.79
C PHE A 98 5.02 -2.31 -27.52
N SER A 99 4.82 -2.92 -26.34
CA SER A 99 4.95 -2.23 -25.06
C SER A 99 6.38 -1.76 -24.80
N LEU A 100 7.38 -2.56 -25.20
CA LEU A 100 8.79 -2.20 -25.13
C LEU A 100 9.12 -1.02 -26.05
N VAL A 101 8.70 -1.08 -27.32
CA VAL A 101 8.93 0.03 -28.28
C VAL A 101 8.24 1.31 -27.80
N TYR A 102 7.00 1.20 -27.32
CA TYR A 102 6.27 2.33 -26.75
C TYR A 102 7.01 2.92 -25.54
N ALA A 103 7.46 2.08 -24.60
CA ALA A 103 8.19 2.53 -23.43
C ALA A 103 9.53 3.19 -23.79
N LEU A 104 10.24 2.72 -24.82
CA LEU A 104 11.45 3.36 -25.33
C LEU A 104 11.14 4.74 -25.93
N LEU A 105 10.09 4.85 -26.74
CA LEU A 105 9.67 6.12 -27.33
C LEU A 105 9.22 7.13 -26.27
N GLN A 106 8.59 6.66 -25.18
CA GLN A 106 8.10 7.49 -24.11
C GLN A 106 9.22 7.89 -23.12
N LYS A 107 9.96 6.93 -22.55
CA LYS A 107 10.92 7.17 -21.46
C LYS A 107 12.36 7.47 -21.89
N VAL A 108 12.76 7.01 -23.09
CA VAL A 108 14.15 7.20 -23.58
C VAL A 108 14.19 8.33 -24.59
N PHE A 109 13.40 8.21 -25.66
CA PHE A 109 13.41 9.17 -26.75
C PHE A 109 12.49 10.37 -26.51
N HIS A 110 11.61 10.32 -25.49
CA HIS A 110 10.68 11.41 -25.13
C HIS A 110 9.82 11.91 -26.31
N VAL A 111 9.55 11.04 -27.29
CA VAL A 111 8.71 11.33 -28.46
C VAL A 111 7.23 11.39 -28.05
N ILE A 112 6.87 10.64 -27.02
CA ILE A 112 5.54 10.61 -26.42
C ILE A 112 5.65 11.24 -25.03
N ALA A 113 4.78 12.20 -24.71
CA ALA A 113 4.75 12.79 -23.37
C ALA A 113 4.44 11.73 -22.31
N GLU A 114 5.23 11.71 -21.23
CA GLU A 114 5.03 10.76 -20.12
C GLU A 114 3.74 11.05 -19.37
N VAL A 115 3.51 12.32 -19.06
CA VAL A 115 2.33 12.80 -18.32
C VAL A 115 1.81 14.07 -19.00
N PRO A 116 1.00 13.97 -20.07
CA PRO A 116 0.28 15.13 -20.58
C PRO A 116 -0.59 15.72 -19.46
N ALA A 117 -0.32 16.98 -19.12
CA ALA A 117 -1.00 17.69 -18.05
C ALA A 117 -1.56 19.02 -18.55
N TRP A 118 -2.79 19.31 -18.14
CA TRP A 118 -3.45 20.59 -18.29
C TRP A 118 -3.75 21.14 -16.90
N VAL A 119 -3.16 22.29 -16.57
CA VAL A 119 -3.31 22.94 -15.26
C VAL A 119 -3.91 24.32 -15.46
N THR A 120 -4.93 24.65 -14.68
CA THR A 120 -5.56 25.97 -14.68
C THR A 120 -4.85 26.89 -13.68
N SER A 121 -4.67 28.16 -14.06
CA SER A 121 -4.14 29.16 -13.14
C SER A 121 -5.10 29.39 -11.96
N LYS A 122 -4.55 29.74 -10.78
CA LYS A 122 -5.35 30.17 -9.62
C LYS A 122 -6.26 31.36 -9.94
N ALA A 123 -5.88 32.21 -10.89
CA ALA A 123 -6.68 33.35 -11.32
C ALA A 123 -7.96 32.96 -12.09
N ASN A 124 -8.17 31.68 -12.38
CA ASN A 124 -9.37 31.21 -13.07
C ASN A 124 -10.60 31.33 -12.15
N LYS A 125 -11.63 32.04 -12.62
CA LYS A 125 -12.87 32.33 -11.89
C LYS A 125 -13.72 31.08 -11.57
N PHE A 126 -13.63 30.04 -12.40
CA PHE A 126 -14.53 28.88 -12.32
C PHE A 126 -13.86 27.62 -11.76
N LEU A 127 -12.57 27.42 -12.08
CA LEU A 127 -11.79 26.26 -11.64
C LEU A 127 -10.35 26.70 -11.33
N PRO A 128 -10.09 27.30 -10.15
CA PRO A 128 -8.74 27.69 -9.77
C PRO A 128 -7.91 26.46 -9.42
N SER A 129 -6.70 26.35 -9.99
CA SER A 129 -5.74 25.28 -9.67
C SER A 129 -6.28 23.85 -9.88
N ALA A 130 -7.25 23.69 -10.78
CA ALA A 130 -7.68 22.40 -11.28
C ALA A 130 -6.61 21.83 -12.23
N GLN A 131 -6.32 20.54 -12.09
CA GLN A 131 -5.36 19.83 -12.93
C GLN A 131 -6.01 18.58 -13.52
N VAL A 132 -5.80 18.37 -14.82
CA VAL A 132 -6.10 17.12 -15.51
C VAL A 132 -4.80 16.59 -16.06
N SER A 133 -4.40 15.40 -15.60
CA SER A 133 -3.22 14.71 -16.10
C SER A 133 -3.51 13.23 -16.23
N GLY A 134 -2.85 12.57 -17.18
CA GLY A 134 -2.99 11.14 -17.38
C GLY A 134 -1.67 10.51 -17.76
N GLU A 135 -1.36 9.37 -17.15
CA GLU A 135 -0.25 8.52 -17.57
C GLU A 135 -0.74 7.56 -18.65
N ILE A 136 -0.29 7.78 -19.88
CA ILE A 136 -0.69 6.96 -21.03
C ILE A 136 0.33 5.85 -21.18
N THR A 137 0.21 4.80 -20.36
CA THR A 137 1.09 3.62 -20.43
C THR A 137 0.31 2.39 -20.92
N PRO A 138 0.96 1.49 -21.70
CA PRO A 138 0.34 0.23 -22.12
C PRO A 138 -0.09 -0.64 -20.93
N GLU A 139 0.64 -0.57 -19.81
CA GLU A 139 0.30 -1.27 -18.57
C GLU A 139 -1.06 -0.82 -18.02
N TYR A 140 -1.27 0.50 -17.86
CA TYR A 140 -2.56 1.00 -17.38
C TYR A 140 -3.71 0.78 -18.36
N MET A 141 -3.43 0.76 -19.67
CA MET A 141 -4.41 0.37 -20.66
C MET A 141 -4.82 -1.10 -20.52
N GLY A 142 -3.85 -2.00 -20.30
CA GLY A 142 -4.10 -3.41 -20.04
C GLY A 142 -4.86 -3.66 -18.74
N VAL A 143 -4.47 -3.00 -17.65
CA VAL A 143 -5.19 -3.06 -16.37
C VAL A 143 -6.63 -2.54 -16.55
N GLY A 144 -6.81 -1.41 -17.23
CA GLY A 144 -8.11 -0.81 -17.54
C GLY A 144 -9.03 -1.76 -18.32
N TYR A 145 -8.49 -2.48 -19.30
CA TYR A 145 -9.22 -3.49 -20.06
C TYR A 145 -9.73 -4.64 -19.18
N ILE A 146 -8.92 -5.11 -18.22
CA ILE A 146 -9.29 -6.24 -17.36
C ILE A 146 -10.30 -5.84 -16.27
N ILE A 147 -10.14 -4.65 -15.67
CA ILE A 147 -11.04 -4.19 -14.59
C ILE A 147 -12.38 -3.64 -15.12
N GLY A 148 -12.40 -3.21 -16.38
CA GLY A 148 -13.59 -2.74 -17.08
C GLY A 148 -14.08 -1.34 -16.67
N PRO A 149 -15.09 -0.80 -17.40
CA PRO A 149 -15.48 0.61 -17.31
C PRO A 149 -16.07 1.01 -15.95
N LYS A 150 -16.66 0.06 -15.20
CA LYS A 150 -17.24 0.35 -13.88
C LYS A 150 -16.18 0.70 -12.86
N ILE A 151 -15.12 -0.11 -12.75
CA ILE A 151 -14.03 0.13 -11.78
C ILE A 151 -13.19 1.32 -12.25
N SER A 152 -12.87 1.40 -13.55
CA SER A 152 -12.20 2.57 -14.13
C SER A 152 -12.98 3.86 -13.89
N GLY A 153 -14.30 3.85 -14.03
CA GLY A 153 -15.16 5.01 -13.78
C GLY A 153 -15.11 5.48 -12.31
N VAL A 154 -15.06 4.55 -11.35
CA VAL A 154 -14.90 4.90 -9.93
C VAL A 154 -13.53 5.53 -9.66
N LEU A 155 -12.46 5.02 -10.28
CA LEU A 155 -11.12 5.61 -10.18
C LEU A 155 -11.08 7.03 -10.76
N VAL A 156 -11.66 7.24 -11.95
CA VAL A 156 -11.78 8.56 -12.57
C VAL A 156 -12.59 9.50 -11.69
N ALA A 157 -13.70 9.04 -11.11
CA ALA A 157 -14.51 9.84 -10.18
C ALA A 157 -13.70 10.30 -8.96
N GLY A 158 -12.82 9.44 -8.40
CA GLY A 158 -11.90 9.82 -7.34
C GLY A 158 -10.87 10.88 -7.76
N GLY A 159 -10.35 10.76 -8.98
CA GLY A 159 -9.47 11.77 -9.60
C GLY A 159 -10.19 13.11 -9.79
N VAL A 160 -11.40 13.10 -10.34
CA VAL A 160 -12.26 14.29 -10.51
C VAL A 160 -12.58 14.93 -9.16
N LEU A 161 -12.97 14.14 -8.16
CA LEU A 161 -13.26 14.65 -6.81
C LEU A 161 -12.03 15.32 -6.21
N SER A 162 -10.84 14.76 -6.38
CA SER A 162 -9.62 15.31 -5.80
C SER A 162 -9.16 16.56 -6.56
N TRP A 163 -8.99 16.45 -7.87
CA TRP A 163 -8.33 17.47 -8.71
C TRP A 163 -9.26 18.55 -9.25
N LEU A 164 -10.54 18.26 -9.43
CA LEU A 164 -11.52 19.21 -9.99
C LEU A 164 -12.53 19.74 -8.97
N VAL A 165 -12.63 19.12 -7.78
CA VAL A 165 -13.56 19.56 -6.73
C VAL A 165 -12.81 20.01 -5.48
N LEU A 166 -12.08 19.13 -4.81
CA LEU A 166 -11.45 19.43 -3.53
C LEU A 166 -10.32 20.46 -3.66
N ILE A 167 -9.42 20.31 -4.64
CA ILE A 167 -8.32 21.26 -4.84
C ILE A 167 -8.85 22.67 -5.18
N PRO A 168 -9.75 22.86 -6.18
CA PRO A 168 -10.30 24.18 -6.44
C PRO A 168 -11.07 24.77 -5.26
N LEU A 169 -11.85 23.95 -4.55
CA LEU A 169 -12.53 24.39 -3.33
C LEU A 169 -11.53 24.92 -2.30
N LEU A 170 -10.51 24.14 -1.95
CA LEU A 170 -9.49 24.53 -0.99
C LEU A 170 -8.67 25.74 -1.45
N ALA A 171 -8.42 25.88 -2.76
CA ALA A 171 -7.74 27.04 -3.34
C ALA A 171 -8.54 28.34 -3.18
N THR A 172 -9.87 28.25 -3.08
CA THR A 172 -10.75 29.41 -2.86
C THR A 172 -10.98 29.73 -1.39
N VAL A 173 -11.17 28.71 -0.54
CA VAL A 173 -11.60 28.92 0.86
C VAL A 173 -10.43 29.01 1.85
N VAL A 174 -9.27 28.43 1.52
CA VAL A 174 -8.12 28.38 2.42
C VAL A 174 -7.08 29.43 2.03
N PRO A 175 -6.73 30.36 2.96
CA PRO A 175 -5.66 31.33 2.72
C PRO A 175 -4.30 30.64 2.48
N ALA A 176 -3.45 31.29 1.68
CA ALA A 176 -2.14 30.74 1.31
C ALA A 176 -1.25 30.50 2.55
N ASP A 177 -1.28 31.38 3.54
CA ASP A 177 -0.54 31.22 4.79
C ASP A 177 -0.95 29.99 5.60
N VAL A 178 -2.24 29.63 5.58
CA VAL A 178 -2.75 28.44 6.26
C VAL A 178 -2.25 27.18 5.56
N ILE A 179 -2.22 27.18 4.22
CA ILE A 179 -1.64 26.09 3.43
C ILE A 179 -0.13 25.98 3.74
N ALA A 180 0.60 27.10 3.78
CA ALA A 180 2.03 27.12 4.09
C ALA A 180 2.30 26.60 5.50
N THR A 181 1.54 27.05 6.50
CA THR A 181 1.64 26.57 7.88
C THR A 181 1.41 25.06 7.97
N GLN A 182 0.45 24.54 7.21
CA GLN A 182 0.21 23.10 7.15
C GLN A 182 1.36 22.34 6.51
N LEU A 183 1.96 22.86 5.43
CA LEU A 183 3.16 22.29 4.81
C LEU A 183 4.36 22.29 5.77
N VAL A 184 4.51 23.32 6.61
CA VAL A 184 5.52 23.36 7.67
C VAL A 184 5.30 22.24 8.69
N LYS A 185 4.07 22.08 9.20
CA LYS A 185 3.73 20.99 10.14
C LYS A 185 4.02 19.61 9.59
N LEU A 186 3.91 19.44 8.27
CA LEU A 186 4.14 18.18 7.56
C LEU A 186 5.60 17.99 7.12
N GLY A 187 6.47 18.97 7.35
CA GLY A 187 7.88 18.93 6.94
C GLY A 187 8.11 19.12 5.43
N TYR A 188 7.11 19.59 4.68
CA TYR A 188 7.25 19.91 3.25
C TYR A 188 7.73 21.35 3.00
N LEU A 189 7.78 22.17 4.03
CA LEU A 189 8.33 23.53 4.04
C LEU A 189 9.09 23.73 5.36
N LYS A 190 10.23 24.42 5.32
CA LYS A 190 11.08 24.64 6.51
C LYS A 190 10.41 25.58 7.51
N ASP A 191 9.99 26.75 7.01
CA ASP A 191 9.29 27.78 7.75
C ASP A 191 8.56 28.71 6.75
N ILE A 192 7.71 29.60 7.25
CA ILE A 192 6.93 30.53 6.40
C ILE A 192 7.82 31.65 5.84
N ALA A 193 8.98 31.91 6.44
CA ALA A 193 9.88 32.98 6.05
C ALA A 193 10.86 32.58 4.92
N THR A 194 10.95 31.29 4.60
CA THR A 194 11.88 30.74 3.63
C THR A 194 11.15 30.30 2.37
N ASP A 195 11.60 30.79 1.22
CA ASP A 195 11.07 30.37 -0.08
C ASP A 195 11.31 28.88 -0.35
N GLY A 196 10.39 28.24 -1.07
CA GLY A 196 10.52 26.86 -1.56
C GLY A 196 9.42 25.92 -1.09
N GLY A 197 9.79 24.67 -0.77
CA GLY A 197 8.84 23.62 -0.41
C GLY A 197 7.93 23.14 -1.56
N LYS A 198 7.02 22.21 -1.25
CA LYS A 198 6.09 21.65 -2.24
C LYS A 198 5.07 22.71 -2.68
N GLY A 199 5.08 23.05 -3.97
CA GLY A 199 4.24 24.11 -4.55
C GLY A 199 4.94 25.47 -4.69
N GLY A 200 6.21 25.59 -4.30
CA GLY A 200 7.02 26.80 -4.53
C GLY A 200 6.49 28.01 -3.78
N TRP A 201 6.49 27.95 -2.44
CA TRP A 201 6.15 29.08 -1.56
C TRP A 201 7.10 30.25 -1.79
N ASN A 202 6.55 31.46 -1.82
CA ASN A 202 7.29 32.72 -1.80
C ASN A 202 6.89 33.49 -0.54
N ALA A 203 7.84 33.66 0.37
CA ALA A 203 7.67 34.31 1.66
C ALA A 203 7.46 35.82 1.54
N THR A 204 7.95 36.45 0.46
CA THR A 204 7.78 37.89 0.23
C THR A 204 6.36 38.21 -0.24
N THR A 205 5.83 37.39 -1.14
CA THR A 205 4.50 37.62 -1.73
C THR A 205 3.39 36.83 -1.02
N HIS A 206 3.73 35.94 -0.10
CA HIS A 206 2.79 35.02 0.58
C HIS A 206 1.94 34.20 -0.41
N THR A 207 2.57 33.69 -1.47
CA THR A 207 1.89 32.93 -2.53
C THR A 207 2.67 31.68 -2.94
N PHE A 208 1.97 30.73 -3.57
CA PHE A 208 2.58 29.56 -4.20
C PHE A 208 2.70 29.75 -5.72
N ALA A 209 3.78 29.25 -6.29
CA ALA A 209 3.93 29.11 -7.74
C ALA A 209 2.97 28.06 -8.31
N ASP A 210 2.75 26.96 -7.58
CA ASP A 210 1.78 25.91 -7.89
C ASP A 210 0.90 25.59 -6.67
N PHE A 211 -0.27 26.22 -6.64
CA PHE A 211 -1.28 26.00 -5.61
C PHE A 211 -1.86 24.58 -5.64
N SER A 212 -1.93 23.94 -6.80
CA SER A 212 -2.49 22.59 -6.95
C SER A 212 -1.60 21.58 -6.20
N ALA A 213 -0.29 21.65 -6.44
CA ALA A 213 0.67 20.83 -5.72
C ALA A 213 0.69 21.16 -4.21
N ALA A 214 0.70 22.44 -3.84
CA ALA A 214 0.70 22.86 -2.43
C ALA A 214 -0.49 22.25 -1.65
N ILE A 215 -1.70 22.38 -2.19
CA ILE A 215 -2.92 21.85 -1.57
C ILE A 215 -2.92 20.32 -1.55
N TYR A 216 -2.43 19.69 -2.63
CA TYR A 216 -2.35 18.24 -2.70
C TYR A 216 -1.52 17.66 -1.55
N TYR A 217 -0.32 18.20 -1.30
CA TYR A 217 0.56 17.74 -0.23
C TYR A 217 0.10 18.17 1.17
N ALA A 218 -0.57 19.33 1.29
CA ALA A 218 -1.04 19.85 2.57
C ALA A 218 -2.28 19.11 3.11
N PHE A 219 -3.21 18.74 2.22
CA PHE A 219 -4.53 18.23 2.62
C PHE A 219 -4.97 16.97 1.89
N ILE A 220 -4.92 16.96 0.55
CA ILE A 220 -5.56 15.90 -0.25
C ILE A 220 -4.93 14.53 0.04
N ARG A 221 -3.60 14.48 0.20
CA ARG A 221 -2.89 13.23 0.50
C ARG A 221 -3.32 12.63 1.85
N GLN A 222 -3.54 13.46 2.87
CA GLN A 222 -3.97 13.04 4.21
C GLN A 222 -5.45 12.64 4.21
N ILE A 223 -6.30 13.38 3.50
CA ILE A 223 -7.70 13.03 3.29
C ILE A 223 -7.79 11.67 2.59
N GLY A 224 -6.99 11.45 1.54
CA GLY A 224 -6.88 10.17 0.83
C GLY A 224 -6.43 9.03 1.75
N ALA A 225 -5.41 9.24 2.58
CA ALA A 225 -4.97 8.26 3.58
C ALA A 225 -6.10 7.90 4.57
N GLY A 226 -6.87 8.89 5.04
CA GLY A 226 -8.04 8.67 5.89
C GLY A 226 -9.16 7.90 5.19
N ALA A 227 -9.44 8.20 3.93
CA ALA A 227 -10.43 7.48 3.12
C ALA A 227 -10.04 6.01 2.89
N VAL A 228 -8.75 5.75 2.62
CA VAL A 228 -8.21 4.38 2.49
C VAL A 228 -8.32 3.62 3.81
N ALA A 229 -7.98 4.27 4.93
CA ALA A 229 -8.12 3.66 6.27
C ALA A 229 -9.59 3.33 6.58
N ALA A 230 -10.52 4.26 6.33
CA ALA A 230 -11.95 4.05 6.54
C ALA A 230 -12.51 2.91 5.67
N GLY A 231 -12.21 2.92 4.36
CA GLY A 231 -12.58 1.84 3.45
C GLY A 231 -12.00 0.49 3.88
N GLY A 232 -10.81 0.53 4.47
CA GLY A 232 -10.15 -0.62 5.04
C GLY A 232 -10.85 -1.22 6.25
N ILE A 233 -11.17 -0.38 7.23
CA ILE A 233 -11.90 -0.77 8.43
C ILE A 233 -13.29 -1.33 8.06
N ILE A 234 -14.01 -0.66 7.15
CA ILE A 234 -15.31 -1.13 6.65
C ILE A 234 -15.17 -2.50 5.98
N THR A 235 -14.12 -2.70 5.19
CA THR A 235 -13.83 -4.00 4.55
C THR A 235 -13.51 -5.08 5.57
N LEU A 236 -12.70 -4.78 6.58
CA LEU A 236 -12.39 -5.70 7.66
C LEU A 236 -13.68 -6.13 8.37
N PHE A 237 -14.54 -5.18 8.78
CA PHE A 237 -15.82 -5.51 9.41
C PHE A 237 -16.73 -6.36 8.52
N LYS A 238 -16.78 -6.08 7.21
CA LYS A 238 -17.56 -6.89 6.26
C LYS A 238 -16.97 -8.29 6.04
N THR A 239 -15.67 -8.47 6.19
CA THR A 239 -14.98 -9.75 6.00
C THR A 239 -14.94 -10.61 7.27
N VAL A 240 -15.04 -10.00 8.47
CA VAL A 240 -15.07 -10.71 9.77
C VAL A 240 -16.07 -11.89 9.79
N PRO A 241 -17.34 -11.77 9.37
CA PRO A 241 -18.28 -12.91 9.36
C PRO A 241 -17.77 -14.08 8.49
N THR A 242 -17.14 -13.77 7.36
CA THR A 242 -16.58 -14.77 6.44
C THR A 242 -15.34 -15.44 7.04
N ILE A 243 -14.47 -14.67 7.70
CA ILE A 243 -13.30 -15.17 8.43
C ILE A 243 -13.76 -16.08 9.57
N ILE A 244 -14.72 -15.65 10.40
CA ILE A 244 -15.27 -16.46 11.50
C ILE A 244 -15.87 -17.77 10.97
N LYS A 245 -16.66 -17.73 9.89
CA LYS A 245 -17.20 -18.95 9.25
C LYS A 245 -16.08 -19.87 8.74
N SER A 246 -15.03 -19.31 8.13
CA SER A 246 -13.87 -20.06 7.63
C SER A 246 -13.08 -20.73 8.77
N VAL A 247 -12.84 -19.98 9.85
CA VAL A 247 -12.15 -20.45 11.06
C VAL A 247 -12.98 -21.53 11.75
N LYS A 248 -14.28 -21.28 11.98
CA LYS A 248 -15.20 -22.27 12.59
C LYS A 248 -15.29 -23.54 11.75
N GLY A 249 -15.36 -23.43 10.43
CA GLY A 249 -15.31 -24.58 9.51
C GLY A 249 -14.00 -25.36 9.62
N SER A 250 -12.87 -24.67 9.72
CA SER A 250 -11.55 -25.29 9.88
C SER A 250 -11.39 -26.00 11.24
N PHE A 251 -11.91 -25.42 12.33
CA PHE A 251 -11.92 -26.04 13.65
C PHE A 251 -12.91 -27.22 13.73
N SER A 252 -14.07 -27.12 13.08
CA SER A 252 -15.03 -28.23 12.99
C SER A 252 -14.46 -29.40 12.19
N SER A 253 -13.70 -29.12 11.12
CA SER A 253 -13.00 -30.14 10.35
C SER A 253 -11.90 -30.84 11.14
N ILE A 254 -11.29 -30.17 12.12
CA ILE A 254 -10.32 -30.77 13.06
C ILE A 254 -11.02 -31.61 14.13
N LYS A 255 -12.18 -31.16 14.63
CA LYS A 255 -12.94 -31.88 15.65
C LYS A 255 -13.61 -33.16 15.11
N ASN A 256 -13.93 -33.18 13.82
CA ASN A 256 -14.54 -34.33 13.13
C ASN A 256 -13.53 -35.24 12.42
N THR A 257 -12.24 -35.19 12.77
CA THR A 257 -11.18 -36.02 12.15
C THR A 257 -11.32 -37.53 12.46
N THR A 258 -12.38 -37.95 13.14
CA THR A 258 -12.60 -39.36 13.49
C THR A 258 -13.46 -40.13 12.48
N GLU A 259 -14.23 -39.48 11.61
CA GLU A 259 -15.09 -40.20 10.65
C GLU A 259 -15.10 -39.50 9.28
N GLU A 260 -14.66 -40.24 8.24
CA GLU A 260 -14.64 -39.92 6.81
C GLU A 260 -13.72 -38.76 6.34
N SER A 261 -12.43 -39.08 6.19
CA SER A 261 -11.48 -38.28 5.42
C SER A 261 -11.76 -38.36 3.92
N GLY A 262 -12.75 -37.62 3.44
CA GLY A 262 -12.82 -37.26 2.02
C GLY A 262 -11.53 -36.53 1.61
N THR A 263 -10.85 -37.00 0.57
CA THR A 263 -9.58 -36.44 0.09
C THR A 263 -9.75 -34.97 -0.30
N VAL A 264 -9.25 -34.04 0.53
CA VAL A 264 -9.27 -32.60 0.21
C VAL A 264 -8.55 -32.36 -1.12
N LEU A 265 -9.26 -31.74 -2.06
CA LEU A 265 -8.73 -31.39 -3.38
C LEU A 265 -7.43 -30.59 -3.26
N ARG A 266 -6.47 -30.89 -4.13
CA ARG A 266 -5.16 -30.20 -4.21
C ARG A 266 -5.30 -28.67 -4.20
N THR A 267 -6.28 -28.15 -4.92
CA THR A 267 -6.57 -26.71 -5.11
C THR A 267 -7.15 -26.02 -3.87
N GLU A 268 -7.57 -26.80 -2.86
CA GLU A 268 -8.16 -26.31 -1.60
C GLU A 268 -7.24 -26.51 -0.38
N ARG A 269 -6.02 -27.02 -0.61
CA ARG A 269 -5.00 -27.21 0.44
C ARG A 269 -4.23 -25.92 0.69
N ASP A 270 -4.76 -25.10 1.60
CA ASP A 270 -4.07 -23.96 2.21
C ASP A 270 -3.15 -24.41 3.36
N LEU A 271 -2.18 -23.55 3.73
CA LEU A 271 -1.45 -23.69 5.00
C LEU A 271 -2.42 -23.65 6.18
N ASN A 272 -2.11 -24.45 7.21
CA ASN A 272 -2.95 -24.55 8.39
C ASN A 272 -3.01 -23.19 9.12
N LEU A 273 -4.20 -22.76 9.53
CA LEU A 273 -4.41 -21.52 10.30
C LEU A 273 -3.59 -21.48 11.61
N LYS A 274 -3.18 -22.65 12.14
CA LYS A 274 -2.22 -22.72 13.26
C LYS A 274 -0.90 -22.02 12.93
N VAL A 275 -0.41 -22.13 11.69
CA VAL A 275 0.81 -21.44 11.24
C VAL A 275 0.65 -19.93 11.27
N VAL A 276 -0.55 -19.42 10.95
CA VAL A 276 -0.86 -17.99 11.03
C VAL A 276 -0.84 -17.53 12.49
N GLY A 277 -1.50 -18.27 13.38
CA GLY A 277 -1.55 -17.94 14.82
C GLY A 277 -0.17 -17.99 15.48
N PHE A 278 0.53 -19.13 15.37
CA PHE A 278 1.86 -19.30 15.93
C PHE A 278 2.90 -18.41 15.25
N GLY A 279 2.81 -18.22 13.94
CA GLY A 279 3.69 -17.31 13.19
C GLY A 279 3.51 -15.85 13.62
N SER A 280 2.28 -15.40 13.85
CA SER A 280 2.00 -14.06 14.37
C SER A 280 2.54 -13.88 15.79
N LEU A 281 2.35 -14.87 16.67
CA LEU A 281 2.91 -14.85 18.03
C LEU A 281 4.45 -14.86 18.03
N ALA A 282 5.05 -15.69 17.18
CA ALA A 282 6.49 -15.74 17.00
C ALA A 282 7.04 -14.41 16.48
N LEU A 283 6.33 -13.76 15.56
CA LEU A 283 6.70 -12.44 15.05
C LEU A 283 6.68 -11.37 16.15
N VAL A 284 5.65 -11.36 17.01
CA VAL A 284 5.59 -10.46 18.19
C VAL A 284 6.76 -10.75 19.14
N ALA A 285 7.03 -12.02 19.43
CA ALA A 285 8.15 -12.40 20.30
C ALA A 285 9.51 -11.99 19.71
N LEU A 286 9.71 -12.15 18.39
CA LEU A 286 10.93 -11.74 17.71
C LEU A 286 11.11 -10.23 17.76
N ILE A 287 10.06 -9.45 17.50
CA ILE A 287 10.10 -7.98 17.64
C ILE A 287 10.47 -7.58 19.08
N ALA A 288 9.94 -8.29 20.07
CA ALA A 288 10.22 -8.03 21.48
C ALA A 288 11.70 -8.29 21.85
N ILE A 289 12.27 -9.39 21.36
CA ILE A 289 13.60 -9.85 21.79
C ILE A 289 14.74 -9.22 20.98
N LEU A 290 14.50 -8.87 19.71
CA LEU A 290 15.58 -8.43 18.83
C LEU A 290 16.11 -7.04 19.22
N PRO A 291 17.43 -6.90 19.49
CA PRO A 291 18.03 -5.63 19.86
C PRO A 291 18.05 -4.62 18.70
N GLN A 292 17.96 -5.09 17.45
CA GLN A 292 17.94 -4.26 16.25
C GLN A 292 16.63 -3.49 16.08
N VAL A 293 15.56 -3.91 16.76
CA VAL A 293 14.29 -3.18 16.77
C VAL A 293 14.37 -2.05 17.79
N PRO A 294 14.11 -0.79 17.39
CA PRO A 294 14.00 0.36 18.28
C PRO A 294 13.11 0.12 19.51
N GLY A 295 13.54 0.61 20.67
CA GLY A 295 12.79 0.56 21.93
C GLY A 295 13.69 0.21 23.11
N ASP A 296 13.59 1.00 24.18
CA ASP A 296 14.44 0.85 25.37
C ASP A 296 13.91 -0.21 26.34
N SER A 297 12.61 -0.49 26.27
CA SER A 297 11.94 -1.46 27.14
C SER A 297 11.28 -2.58 26.35
N ILE A 298 11.26 -3.78 26.95
CA ILE A 298 10.53 -4.94 26.41
C ILE A 298 9.05 -4.62 26.22
N LEU A 299 8.48 -3.77 27.08
CA LEU A 299 7.09 -3.34 27.02
C LEU A 299 6.80 -2.52 25.76
N GLN A 300 7.69 -1.59 25.40
CA GLN A 300 7.58 -0.83 24.14
C GLN A 300 7.61 -1.76 22.93
N LYS A 301 8.55 -2.71 22.89
CA LYS A 301 8.68 -3.64 21.77
C LYS A 301 7.50 -4.61 21.67
N LEU A 302 6.95 -5.05 22.80
CA LEU A 302 5.71 -5.85 22.82
C LEU A 302 4.52 -5.05 22.30
N LEU A 303 4.37 -3.79 22.71
CA LEU A 303 3.29 -2.93 22.19
C LEU A 303 3.43 -2.76 20.68
N ILE A 304 4.63 -2.48 20.18
CA ILE A 304 4.92 -2.41 18.74
C ILE A 304 4.50 -3.71 18.04
N GLY A 305 4.91 -4.87 18.56
CA GLY A 305 4.53 -6.16 18.00
C GLY A 305 3.01 -6.33 17.90
N ILE A 306 2.27 -5.96 18.95
CA ILE A 306 0.81 -6.01 18.96
C ILE A 306 0.22 -5.06 17.89
N LEU A 307 0.71 -3.82 17.82
CA LEU A 307 0.27 -2.85 16.82
C LEU A 307 0.53 -3.33 15.40
N VAL A 308 1.65 -4.00 15.16
CA VAL A 308 2.02 -4.58 13.87
C VAL A 308 1.07 -5.70 13.47
N ILE A 309 0.62 -6.54 14.40
CA ILE A 309 -0.41 -7.54 14.11
C ILE A 309 -1.77 -6.88 13.82
N ILE A 310 -2.17 -5.89 14.61
CA ILE A 310 -3.47 -5.20 14.44
C ILE A 310 -3.51 -4.43 13.11
N PHE A 311 -2.56 -3.54 12.89
CA PHE A 311 -2.47 -2.79 11.64
C PHE A 311 -2.14 -3.70 10.46
N GLY A 312 -1.37 -4.77 10.67
CA GLY A 312 -1.08 -5.79 9.67
C GLY A 312 -2.35 -6.47 9.19
N ALA A 313 -3.16 -7.00 10.11
CA ALA A 313 -4.44 -7.62 9.78
C ALA A 313 -5.38 -6.63 9.06
N LEU A 314 -5.43 -5.38 9.52
CA LEU A 314 -6.22 -4.33 8.88
C LEU A 314 -5.73 -4.05 7.45
N PHE A 315 -4.50 -3.57 7.29
CA PHE A 315 -3.98 -3.05 6.02
C PHE A 315 -3.60 -4.14 5.01
N VAL A 316 -3.30 -5.36 5.42
CA VAL A 316 -3.22 -6.50 4.50
C VAL A 316 -4.60 -6.79 3.91
N THR A 317 -5.68 -6.74 4.71
CA THR A 317 -7.04 -6.93 4.20
C THR A 317 -7.44 -5.85 3.20
N VAL A 318 -7.10 -4.58 3.49
CA VAL A 318 -7.34 -3.46 2.56
C VAL A 318 -6.56 -3.67 1.28
N SER A 319 -5.25 -3.89 1.40
CA SER A 319 -4.34 -4.08 0.29
C SER A 319 -4.84 -5.19 -0.64
N SER A 320 -5.07 -6.39 -0.13
CA SER A 320 -5.47 -7.55 -0.95
C SER A 320 -6.82 -7.36 -1.67
N ARG A 321 -7.73 -6.56 -1.12
CA ARG A 321 -9.00 -6.22 -1.79
C ARG A 321 -8.81 -5.15 -2.84
N ILE A 322 -8.07 -4.09 -2.54
CA ILE A 322 -7.81 -3.01 -3.50
C ILE A 322 -7.03 -3.56 -4.69
N VAL A 323 -6.00 -4.35 -4.44
CA VAL A 323 -5.24 -5.04 -5.49
C VAL A 323 -6.12 -5.97 -6.33
N GLY A 324 -7.09 -6.64 -5.70
CA GLY A 324 -8.11 -7.42 -6.40
C GLY A 324 -9.01 -6.59 -7.33
N LEU A 325 -9.17 -5.30 -7.07
CA LEU A 325 -9.96 -4.40 -7.92
C LEU A 325 -9.12 -3.71 -9.00
N ILE A 326 -7.92 -3.23 -8.66
CA ILE A 326 -7.20 -2.24 -9.49
C ILE A 326 -5.73 -2.58 -9.77
N GLY A 327 -5.24 -3.74 -9.31
CA GLY A 327 -3.83 -4.15 -9.47
C GLY A 327 -2.94 -3.75 -8.30
N SER A 328 -1.76 -4.38 -8.21
CA SER A 328 -0.73 -4.03 -7.23
C SER A 328 -0.03 -2.72 -7.59
N SER A 329 0.07 -2.39 -8.88
CA SER A 329 0.65 -1.12 -9.35
C SER A 329 -0.12 0.12 -8.86
N ASN A 330 -1.43 0.00 -8.62
CA ASN A 330 -2.29 1.09 -8.13
C ASN A 330 -2.67 0.96 -6.65
N ASN A 331 -2.01 0.08 -5.90
CA ASN A 331 -2.28 -0.11 -4.50
C ASN A 331 -1.84 1.13 -3.70
N PRO A 332 -2.71 1.78 -2.90
CA PRO A 332 -2.38 3.01 -2.16
C PRO A 332 -1.53 2.73 -0.91
N ILE A 333 -0.39 2.02 -1.07
CA ILE A 333 0.49 1.59 0.00
C ILE A 333 0.96 2.80 0.82
N SER A 334 1.34 3.89 0.15
CA SER A 334 1.76 5.12 0.85
C SER A 334 0.65 5.69 1.76
N GLY A 335 -0.62 5.59 1.35
CA GLY A 335 -1.75 6.03 2.18
C GLY A 335 -1.93 5.16 3.41
N MET A 336 -1.80 3.83 3.24
CA MET A 336 -1.85 2.86 4.34
C MET A 336 -0.69 3.05 5.33
N THR A 337 0.51 3.36 4.83
CA THR A 337 1.67 3.69 5.67
C THR A 337 1.44 4.97 6.46
N ILE A 338 0.95 6.04 5.82
CA ILE A 338 0.65 7.31 6.51
C ILE A 338 -0.40 7.08 7.60
N ALA A 339 -1.49 6.37 7.29
CA ALA A 339 -2.54 6.06 8.26
C ALA A 339 -2.00 5.22 9.43
N THR A 340 -1.09 4.28 9.16
CA THR A 340 -0.42 3.49 10.21
C THR A 340 0.44 4.38 11.10
N VAL A 341 1.33 5.19 10.52
CA VAL A 341 2.21 6.11 11.26
C VAL A 341 1.38 7.05 12.13
N MET A 342 0.36 7.69 11.57
CA MET A 342 -0.53 8.57 12.32
C MET A 342 -1.30 7.83 13.42
N GLY A 343 -1.82 6.64 13.14
CA GLY A 343 -2.52 5.81 14.12
C GLY A 343 -1.62 5.37 15.26
N THR A 344 -0.40 4.92 14.96
CA THR A 344 0.61 4.57 15.97
C THR A 344 1.01 5.78 16.80
N SER A 345 1.24 6.94 16.19
CA SER A 345 1.53 8.18 16.91
C SER A 345 0.40 8.58 17.86
N LEU A 346 -0.87 8.45 17.45
CA LEU A 346 -2.02 8.73 18.32
C LEU A 346 -2.06 7.80 19.54
N ILE A 347 -1.80 6.50 19.33
CA ILE A 347 -1.75 5.51 20.43
C ILE A 347 -0.60 5.84 21.38
N PHE A 348 0.57 6.21 20.86
CA PHE A 348 1.72 6.58 21.67
C PHE A 348 1.43 7.83 22.49
N MET A 349 0.84 8.86 21.88
CA MET A 349 0.40 10.06 22.61
C MET A 349 -0.61 9.73 23.72
N ALA A 350 -1.56 8.82 23.47
CA ALA A 350 -2.55 8.39 24.47
C ALA A 350 -1.92 7.67 25.67
N VAL A 351 -0.80 6.95 25.46
CA VAL A 351 -0.04 6.26 26.53
C VAL A 351 1.03 7.18 27.15
N GLY A 352 1.12 8.44 26.72
CA GLY A 352 2.10 9.42 27.21
C GLY A 352 3.50 9.27 26.61
N TRP A 353 3.66 8.50 25.54
CA TRP A 353 4.92 8.34 24.82
C TRP A 353 5.05 9.42 23.75
N THR A 354 5.60 10.56 24.17
CA THR A 354 5.84 11.73 23.32
C THR A 354 7.32 12.08 23.27
N GLY A 355 7.80 12.54 22.12
CA GLY A 355 9.18 13.02 21.94
C GLY A 355 9.98 12.21 20.93
N GLN A 356 11.19 12.70 20.64
CA GLN A 356 12.05 12.20 19.56
C GLN A 356 12.43 10.73 19.71
N ALA A 357 12.54 10.24 20.94
CA ALA A 357 12.89 8.85 21.25
C ALA A 357 11.90 7.81 20.69
N TYR A 358 10.65 8.20 20.46
CA TYR A 358 9.59 7.29 19.99
C TYR A 358 9.39 7.33 18.47
N GLU A 359 9.99 8.29 17.75
CA GLU A 359 9.86 8.42 16.31
C GLU A 359 10.35 7.18 15.54
N PRO A 360 11.52 6.58 15.88
CA PRO A 360 11.97 5.36 15.22
C PRO A 360 11.00 4.19 15.41
N LEU A 361 10.36 4.08 16.57
CA LEU A 361 9.38 3.01 16.88
C LEU A 361 8.14 3.15 16.00
N VAL A 362 7.64 4.37 15.81
CA VAL A 362 6.51 4.64 14.91
C VAL A 362 6.88 4.26 13.46
N LEU A 363 8.09 4.64 13.03
CA LEU A 363 8.55 4.34 11.67
C LEU A 363 8.71 2.84 11.43
N VAL A 364 9.13 2.06 12.44
CA VAL A 364 9.19 0.60 12.37
C VAL A 364 7.81 -0.01 12.12
N VAL A 365 6.78 0.44 12.85
CA VAL A 365 5.41 -0.02 12.61
C VAL A 365 5.00 0.36 11.18
N GLY A 366 5.12 1.63 10.80
CA GLY A 366 4.76 2.11 9.46
C GLY A 366 5.48 1.36 8.34
N GLY A 367 6.78 1.10 8.50
CA GLY A 367 7.61 0.39 7.53
C GLY A 367 7.26 -1.08 7.40
N MET A 368 7.07 -1.80 8.51
CA MET A 368 6.63 -3.19 8.44
C MET A 368 5.23 -3.33 7.84
N ILE A 369 4.31 -2.40 8.12
CA ILE A 369 2.99 -2.39 7.49
C ILE A 369 3.07 -2.06 6.01
N CYS A 370 3.95 -1.14 5.60
CA CYS A 370 4.21 -0.86 4.19
C CYS A 370 4.65 -2.15 3.45
N ILE A 371 5.64 -2.84 4.01
CA ILE A 371 6.19 -4.08 3.45
C ILE A 371 5.13 -5.20 3.44
N ALA A 372 4.41 -5.37 4.55
CA ALA A 372 3.37 -6.39 4.66
C ALA A 372 2.21 -6.15 3.69
N ALA A 373 1.74 -4.90 3.56
CA ALA A 373 0.68 -4.54 2.63
C ALA A 373 1.12 -4.73 1.18
N ALA A 374 2.33 -4.27 0.81
CA ALA A 374 2.89 -4.47 -0.52
C ALA A 374 3.03 -5.97 -0.86
N ASN A 375 3.61 -6.73 0.06
CA ASN A 375 3.83 -8.16 -0.13
C ASN A 375 2.50 -8.93 -0.20
N ALA A 376 1.55 -8.67 0.69
CA ALA A 376 0.25 -9.33 0.65
C ALA A 376 -0.53 -9.01 -0.62
N GLY A 377 -0.41 -7.78 -1.14
CA GLY A 377 -0.97 -7.39 -2.44
C GLY A 377 -0.42 -8.28 -3.56
N ALA A 378 0.90 -8.37 -3.69
CA ALA A 378 1.55 -9.22 -4.69
C ALA A 378 1.19 -10.71 -4.51
N THR A 379 1.26 -11.22 -3.28
CA THR A 379 0.87 -12.61 -2.95
C THR A 379 -0.60 -12.87 -3.30
N SER A 380 -1.49 -11.89 -3.15
CA SER A 380 -2.90 -12.05 -3.53
C SER A 380 -3.10 -12.19 -5.05
N GLN A 381 -2.34 -11.45 -5.86
CA GLN A 381 -2.34 -11.62 -7.32
C GLN A 381 -1.76 -12.98 -7.74
N ASP A 382 -0.68 -13.41 -7.08
CA ASP A 382 -0.08 -14.72 -7.33
C ASP A 382 -1.05 -15.86 -6.97
N LEU A 383 -1.67 -15.80 -5.78
CA LEU A 383 -2.67 -16.78 -5.36
C LEU A 383 -3.89 -16.81 -6.29
N LYS A 384 -4.28 -15.67 -6.88
CA LYS A 384 -5.32 -15.64 -7.91
C LYS A 384 -4.83 -16.33 -9.19
N SER A 385 -3.62 -16.04 -9.64
CA SER A 385 -3.03 -16.67 -10.82
C SER A 385 -3.04 -18.18 -10.66
N GLY A 386 -2.54 -18.65 -9.52
CA GLY A 386 -2.55 -20.06 -9.10
C GLY A 386 -3.95 -20.66 -9.07
N PHE A 387 -4.93 -19.96 -8.53
CA PHE A 387 -6.33 -20.40 -8.54
C PHE A 387 -6.87 -20.60 -9.97
N ILE A 388 -6.59 -19.67 -10.90
CA ILE A 388 -7.07 -19.73 -12.29
C ILE A 388 -6.41 -20.87 -13.10
N VAL A 389 -5.17 -21.23 -12.79
CA VAL A 389 -4.43 -22.34 -13.44
C VAL A 389 -4.54 -23.67 -12.68
N GLY A 390 -5.20 -23.71 -11.53
CA GLY A 390 -5.39 -24.93 -10.74
C GLY A 390 -4.16 -25.38 -9.93
N ALA A 391 -3.35 -24.43 -9.46
CA ALA A 391 -2.19 -24.67 -8.60
C ALA A 391 -2.57 -25.06 -7.16
N THR A 392 -1.59 -25.57 -6.42
CA THR A 392 -1.72 -25.88 -4.98
C THR A 392 -1.38 -24.63 -4.16
N PRO A 393 -2.34 -24.04 -3.42
CA PRO A 393 -2.12 -22.78 -2.68
C PRO A 393 -0.99 -22.85 -1.66
N ARG A 394 -0.86 -24.00 -0.97
CA ARG A 394 0.21 -24.24 0.01
C ARG A 394 1.61 -23.94 -0.55
N ASN A 395 1.88 -24.27 -1.81
CA ASN A 395 3.21 -24.09 -2.39
C ASN A 395 3.49 -22.62 -2.78
N GLN A 396 2.45 -21.80 -2.90
CA GLN A 396 2.57 -20.37 -3.16
C GLN A 396 2.71 -19.56 -1.87
N GLN A 397 2.30 -20.15 -0.74
CA GLN A 397 2.33 -19.54 0.58
C GLN A 397 3.65 -19.83 1.35
N ILE A 398 4.43 -20.81 0.89
CA ILE A 398 5.78 -21.14 1.37
C ILE A 398 6.78 -20.38 0.51
#